data_AF-A0A5D0SZB0-F1
#
_entry.id   AF-A0A5D0SZB0-F1
#
_cell.length_a   1.000
_cell.length_b   1.000
_cell.length_c   1.000
_cell.angle_alpha   90.00
_cell.angle_beta   90.00
_cell.angle_gamma   90.00
#
_symmetry.space_group_name_H-M   'P 1'
#
loop_
_entity.id
_entity.type
_entity.pdbx_description
1 polymer ?
#
loop_
_entity_poly.entity_id
_entity_poly.type
_entity_poly.pdbx_seq_one_letter_code
_entity_poly.pdbx_strand_id
1 'polypeptide(L)'
;MVDDAPGQALSGGHRLTLGKARVGQDKFRAELRQRFGDVCAITGPQPASAVEAAHLYRYCDTATHDVMGGLLLRRDLHALFDRFLLAVDPRTWTVRIAPSLAAYSDLAKLDGMPLAIPAALYRKAKYLKAHLGWAQDQRRLS
;
A
#
# COMPACT_ATOMS: atom_id res chain seq x y z
N MET A 1 -6.54 25.67 43.73
CA MET A 1 -5.25 24.97 43.73
C MET A 1 -5.47 23.71 42.93
N VAL A 2 -5.03 23.69 41.67
CA VAL A 2 -5.06 22.47 40.84
C VAL A 2 -3.61 22.01 40.75
N ASP A 3 -3.35 20.82 41.28
CA ASP A 3 -2.03 20.20 41.30
C ASP A 3 -1.65 19.74 39.89
N ASP A 4 -0.56 20.31 39.38
CA ASP A 4 0.06 19.98 38.11
C ASP A 4 0.91 18.70 38.31
N ALA A 5 0.41 17.56 37.83
CA ALA A 5 1.18 16.32 37.85
C ALA A 5 2.26 16.38 36.75
N PRO A 6 3.53 16.08 37.04
CA PRO A 6 4.59 16.24 36.05
C PRO A 6 4.39 15.22 34.92
N GLY A 7 4.14 15.73 33.71
CA GLY A 7 4.11 14.94 32.49
C GLY A 7 5.44 14.20 32.32
N GLN A 8 5.39 12.87 32.30
CA GLN A 8 6.56 12.04 31.99
C GLN A 8 7.13 12.47 30.64
N ALA A 9 8.37 12.95 30.65
CA ALA A 9 9.13 13.24 29.44
C ALA A 9 9.25 11.95 28.62
N LEU A 10 8.60 11.90 27.46
CA LEU A 10 8.88 10.87 26.46
C LEU A 10 10.33 11.07 26.02
N SER A 11 11.22 10.17 26.44
CA SER A 11 12.63 10.23 26.08
C SER A 11 12.78 10.34 24.57
N GLY A 12 13.31 11.48 24.10
CA GLY A 12 13.68 11.65 22.70
C GLY A 12 14.71 10.59 22.31
N GLY A 13 14.51 9.96 21.15
CA GLY A 13 15.44 8.98 20.61
C GLY A 13 15.32 8.90 19.10
N HIS A 14 16.45 9.03 18.41
CA HIS A 14 16.54 8.62 17.02
C HIS A 14 16.85 7.13 16.98
N ARG A 15 15.88 6.31 16.56
CA ARG A 15 16.18 4.93 16.20
C ARG A 15 16.83 4.92 14.83
N LEU A 16 18.17 4.89 14.78
CA LEU A 16 18.89 4.49 13.57
C LEU A 16 18.46 3.07 13.22
N THR A 17 17.51 2.97 12.30
CA THR A 17 17.04 1.70 11.81
C THR A 17 17.90 1.38 10.59
N LEU A 18 18.87 0.46 10.71
CA LEU A 18 19.48 -0.16 9.54
C LEU A 18 18.42 -1.06 8.88
N GLY A 19 17.50 -0.44 8.14
CA GLY A 19 16.73 -1.17 7.17
C GLY A 19 17.69 -1.63 6.07
N LYS A 20 17.61 -2.89 5.64
CA LYS A 20 18.16 -3.28 4.34
C LYS A 20 17.48 -2.39 3.29
N ALA A 21 18.10 -1.27 2.93
CA ALA A 21 17.69 -0.50 1.77
C ALA A 21 17.74 -1.47 0.59
N ARG A 22 16.58 -1.80 0.04
CA ARG A 22 16.50 -2.72 -1.09
C ARG A 22 17.16 -2.01 -2.27
N VAL A 23 18.38 -2.40 -2.61
CA VAL A 23 19.07 -1.93 -3.81
C VAL A 23 18.15 -2.21 -5.00
N GLY A 24 17.67 -1.16 -5.66
CA GLY A 24 16.71 -1.26 -6.77
C GLY A 24 15.28 -0.78 -6.48
N GLN A 25 14.93 -0.42 -5.24
CA GLN A 25 13.61 0.17 -4.94
C GLN A 25 13.41 1.53 -5.64
N ASP A 26 14.46 2.34 -5.73
CA ASP A 26 14.41 3.63 -6.42
C ASP A 26 14.27 3.46 -7.93
N LYS A 27 14.99 2.48 -8.50
CA LYS A 27 14.89 2.13 -9.92
C LYS A 27 13.50 1.58 -10.26
N PHE A 28 12.99 0.67 -9.44
CA PHE A 28 11.64 0.12 -9.56
C PHE A 28 10.56 1.20 -9.47
N ARG A 29 10.69 2.12 -8.50
CA ARG A 29 9.80 3.27 -8.39
C ARG A 29 9.89 4.16 -9.63
N ALA A 30 11.08 4.44 -10.13
CA ALA A 30 11.26 5.23 -11.35
C ALA A 30 10.61 4.57 -12.57
N GLU A 31 10.75 3.25 -12.74
CA GLU A 31 10.14 2.48 -13.83
C GLU A 31 8.61 2.47 -13.72
N LEU A 32 8.05 2.31 -12.52
CA LEU A 32 6.60 2.42 -12.32
C LEU A 32 6.08 3.83 -12.61
N ARG A 33 6.82 4.87 -12.20
CA ARG A 33 6.48 6.27 -12.53
C ARG A 33 6.54 6.55 -14.03
N GLN A 34 7.51 5.97 -14.75
CA GLN A 34 7.56 6.07 -16.20
C GLN A 34 6.32 5.43 -16.87
N ARG A 35 5.81 4.34 -16.29
CA ARG A 35 4.65 3.60 -16.81
C ARG A 35 3.31 4.23 -16.46
N PHE A 36 3.14 4.69 -15.23
CA PHE A 36 1.85 5.13 -14.68
C PHE A 36 1.76 6.65 -14.48
N GLY A 37 2.86 7.38 -14.60
CA GLY A 37 3.00 8.74 -14.12
C GLY A 37 3.06 8.81 -12.59
N ASP A 38 3.01 10.02 -12.05
CA ASP A 38 2.86 10.28 -10.62
C ASP A 38 1.39 10.10 -10.17
N VAL A 39 0.88 8.88 -10.35
CA VAL A 39 -0.51 8.53 -10.11
C VAL A 39 -0.58 7.42 -9.07
N CYS A 40 -1.21 7.70 -7.94
CA CYS A 40 -1.66 6.66 -7.04
C CYS A 40 -2.75 5.84 -7.71
N ALA A 41 -2.58 4.53 -7.74
CA ALA A 41 -3.53 3.60 -8.35
C ALA A 41 -4.96 3.68 -7.79
N ILE A 42 -5.11 4.22 -6.57
CA ILE A 42 -6.37 4.31 -5.84
C ILE A 42 -6.93 5.73 -5.87
N THR A 43 -6.10 6.73 -5.59
CA THR A 43 -6.54 8.13 -5.37
C THR A 43 -6.22 9.06 -6.55
N GLY A 44 -5.59 8.55 -7.62
CA GLY A 44 -5.29 9.33 -8.80
C GLY A 44 -3.99 10.16 -8.67
N PRO A 45 -3.87 11.28 -9.41
CA PRO A 45 -2.67 12.10 -9.44
C PRO A 45 -2.19 12.52 -8.04
N GLN A 46 -0.89 12.42 -7.80
CA GLN A 46 -0.26 12.76 -6.53
C GLN A 46 1.10 13.42 -6.77
N PRO A 47 1.62 14.20 -5.81
CA PRO A 47 3.02 14.62 -5.86
C PRO A 47 3.94 13.40 -5.91
N ALA A 48 5.01 13.48 -6.71
CA ALA A 48 5.99 12.40 -6.84
C ALA A 48 6.53 11.94 -5.48
N SER A 49 6.69 12.85 -4.51
CA SER A 49 7.14 12.58 -3.15
C SER A 49 6.13 11.82 -2.28
N ALA A 50 4.84 11.87 -2.62
CA ALA A 50 3.75 11.28 -1.84
C ALA A 50 3.43 9.83 -2.23
N VAL A 51 3.90 9.37 -3.40
CA VAL A 51 3.69 7.99 -3.89
C VAL A 51 4.87 7.10 -3.56
N GLU A 52 4.62 5.82 -3.34
CA GLU A 52 5.62 4.79 -3.11
C GLU A 52 5.31 3.56 -3.99
N ALA A 53 6.34 2.79 -4.30
CA ALA A 53 6.20 1.55 -5.06
C ALA A 53 5.82 0.39 -4.15
N ALA A 54 4.56 -0.04 -4.23
CA ALA A 54 4.02 -1.18 -3.54
C ALA A 54 4.22 -2.46 -4.35
N HIS A 55 4.79 -3.48 -3.71
CA HIS A 55 5.02 -4.78 -4.35
C HIS A 55 3.79 -5.67 -4.17
N LEU A 56 3.40 -6.38 -5.22
CA LEU A 56 2.25 -7.29 -5.16
C LEU A 56 2.60 -8.71 -4.71
N TYR A 57 3.88 -8.98 -4.44
CA TYR A 57 4.39 -10.29 -4.07
C TYR A 57 5.26 -10.19 -2.81
N ARG A 58 5.15 -11.20 -1.94
CA ARG A 58 6.18 -11.44 -0.92
C ARG A 58 7.40 -12.01 -1.66
N TYR A 59 8.57 -11.42 -1.41
CA TYR A 59 9.83 -11.73 -2.10
C TYR A 59 10.33 -13.19 -1.92
N CYS A 60 9.59 -14.05 -1.22
CA CYS A 60 10.09 -15.35 -0.77
C CYS A 60 9.89 -16.53 -1.75
N ASP A 61 9.07 -16.44 -2.80
CA ASP A 61 8.67 -17.66 -3.56
C ASP A 61 9.07 -17.72 -5.04
N THR A 62 9.77 -16.74 -5.61
CA THR A 62 10.13 -16.81 -7.05
C THR A 62 11.54 -16.34 -7.34
N ALA A 63 12.40 -17.28 -7.74
CA ALA A 63 13.76 -17.08 -8.27
C ALA A 63 13.81 -16.34 -9.62
N THR A 64 12.66 -16.02 -10.21
CA THR A 64 12.56 -15.20 -11.42
C THR A 64 12.17 -13.78 -11.03
N HIS A 65 13.12 -12.88 -11.17
CA HIS A 65 12.97 -11.44 -10.96
C HIS A 65 11.91 -10.86 -11.91
N ASP A 66 10.65 -10.94 -11.49
CA ASP A 66 9.54 -10.32 -12.20
C ASP A 66 9.44 -8.85 -11.77
N VAL A 67 10.42 -8.06 -12.23
CA VAL A 67 10.70 -6.68 -11.78
C VAL A 67 9.54 -5.71 -12.04
N MET A 68 8.44 -6.12 -12.67
CA MET A 68 7.37 -5.22 -13.15
C MET A 68 5.97 -5.50 -12.57
N GLY A 69 5.90 -6.06 -11.35
CA GLY A 69 4.66 -6.42 -10.66
C GLY A 69 4.31 -5.51 -9.47
N GLY A 70 4.24 -4.19 -9.65
CA GLY A 70 3.93 -3.24 -8.59
C GLY A 70 2.90 -2.17 -8.94
N LEU A 71 2.45 -1.45 -7.91
CA LEU A 71 1.59 -0.29 -7.97
C LEU A 71 2.26 0.92 -7.35
N LEU A 72 1.93 2.12 -7.84
CA LEU A 72 2.20 3.34 -7.10
C LEU A 72 1.03 3.61 -6.16
N LEU A 73 1.32 3.71 -4.87
CA LEU A 73 0.33 3.99 -3.83
C LEU A 73 0.76 5.20 -3.01
N ARG A 74 -0.19 6.00 -2.54
CA ARG A 74 0.08 7.01 -1.51
C ARG A 74 0.61 6.31 -0.26
N ARG A 75 1.57 6.91 0.44
CA ARG A 75 2.33 6.27 1.53
C ARG A 75 1.46 5.62 2.63
N ASP A 76 0.37 6.27 3.01
CA ASP A 76 -0.61 5.72 3.96
C ASP A 76 -1.32 4.48 3.40
N LEU A 77 -1.79 4.53 2.15
CA LEU A 77 -2.46 3.43 1.47
C LEU A 77 -1.51 2.25 1.23
N HIS A 78 -0.23 2.53 0.95
CA HIS A 78 0.81 1.51 0.85
C HIS A 78 0.97 0.76 2.17
N ALA A 79 1.04 1.48 3.31
CA ALA A 79 1.13 0.86 4.62
C ALA A 79 -0.10 -0.02 4.94
N LEU A 80 -1.30 0.39 4.53
CA LEU A 80 -2.52 -0.41 4.68
C LEU A 80 -2.54 -1.63 3.75
N PHE A 81 -2.02 -1.47 2.53
CA PHE A 81 -1.90 -2.54 1.54
C PHE A 81 -0.96 -3.65 2.02
N ASP A 82 0.21 -3.29 2.56
CA ASP A 82 1.19 -4.23 3.11
C ASP A 82 0.65 -4.99 4.33
N ARG A 83 -0.27 -4.38 5.08
CA ARG A 83 -0.96 -4.99 6.23
C ARG A 83 -2.22 -5.77 5.84
N PHE A 84 -2.53 -5.88 4.55
CA PHE A 84 -3.75 -6.51 4.02
C PHE A 84 -5.07 -5.86 4.52
N LEU A 85 -5.01 -4.63 4.99
CA LEU A 85 -6.18 -3.83 5.36
C LEU A 85 -6.83 -3.15 4.15
N LEU A 86 -6.09 -3.07 3.05
CA LEU A 86 -6.52 -2.58 1.74
C LEU A 86 -6.08 -3.58 0.68
N ALA A 87 -6.95 -3.92 -0.27
CA ALA A 87 -6.65 -4.77 -1.41
C ALA A 87 -7.31 -4.23 -2.70
N VAL A 88 -7.01 -4.86 -3.85
CA VAL A 88 -7.71 -4.61 -5.11
C VAL A 88 -8.32 -5.92 -5.60
N ASP A 89 -9.59 -5.89 -5.98
CA ASP A 89 -10.27 -7.03 -6.60
C ASP A 89 -9.92 -7.09 -8.10
N PRO A 90 -9.17 -8.10 -8.56
CA PRO A 90 -8.76 -8.20 -9.96
C PRO A 90 -9.90 -8.59 -10.91
N ARG A 91 -11.08 -8.99 -10.40
CA ARG A 91 -12.26 -9.30 -11.22
C ARG A 91 -12.99 -8.04 -11.63
N THR A 92 -13.07 -7.07 -10.72
CA THR A 92 -13.84 -5.82 -10.89
C THR A 92 -12.96 -4.59 -11.04
N TRP A 93 -11.64 -4.72 -10.78
CA TRP A 93 -10.69 -3.62 -10.70
C TRP A 93 -11.09 -2.53 -9.71
N THR A 94 -11.70 -2.95 -8.60
CA THR A 94 -12.14 -2.06 -7.53
C THR A 94 -11.32 -2.26 -6.26
N VAL A 95 -11.24 -1.21 -5.46
CA VAL A 95 -10.55 -1.22 -4.17
C VAL A 95 -11.43 -1.93 -3.13
N ARG A 96 -10.80 -2.70 -2.25
CA ARG A 96 -11.45 -3.39 -1.14
C ARG A 96 -10.81 -2.98 0.19
N ILE A 97 -11.61 -2.50 1.12
CA ILE A 97 -11.18 -2.01 2.44
C ILE A 97 -11.62 -2.98 3.54
N ALA A 98 -10.78 -3.20 4.55
CA ALA A 98 -11.10 -4.06 5.69
C ALA A 98 -12.19 -3.44 6.57
N PRO A 99 -13.10 -4.24 7.18
CA PRO A 99 -14.15 -3.74 8.05
C PRO A 99 -13.64 -2.92 9.24
N SER A 100 -12.44 -3.24 9.74
CA SER A 100 -11.77 -2.49 10.81
C SER A 100 -11.46 -1.02 10.46
N LEU A 101 -11.49 -0.67 9.17
CA LEU A 101 -11.30 0.70 8.69
C LEU A 101 -12.63 1.44 8.45
N ALA A 102 -13.79 0.82 8.71
CA ALA A 102 -15.10 1.43 8.44
C ALA A 102 -15.36 2.73 9.22
N ALA A 103 -14.75 2.88 10.42
CA ALA A 103 -14.86 4.09 11.23
C ALA A 103 -14.12 5.31 10.63
N TYR A 104 -13.23 5.09 9.66
CA TYR A 104 -12.44 6.15 9.02
C TYR A 104 -13.07 6.49 7.67
N SER A 105 -13.96 7.49 7.65
CA SER A 105 -14.77 7.88 6.47
C SER A 105 -13.95 8.06 5.19
N ASP A 106 -12.76 8.69 5.29
CA ASP A 106 -11.88 8.93 4.16
C ASP A 106 -11.28 7.67 3.54
N LEU A 107 -11.15 6.60 4.31
CA LEU A 107 -10.73 5.29 3.84
C LEU A 107 -11.92 4.46 3.40
N ALA A 108 -13.02 4.48 4.16
CA ALA A 108 -14.23 3.73 3.89
C ALA A 108 -14.83 4.08 2.51
N LYS A 109 -14.80 5.36 2.13
CA LYS A 109 -15.27 5.81 0.80
C LYS A 109 -14.48 5.24 -0.38
N LEU A 110 -13.29 4.69 -0.14
CA LEU A 110 -12.49 4.06 -1.19
C LEU A 110 -12.99 2.65 -1.52
N ASP A 111 -13.74 1.99 -0.63
CA ASP A 111 -14.27 0.65 -0.91
C ASP A 111 -15.20 0.68 -2.12
N GLY A 112 -14.97 -0.23 -3.07
CA GLY A 112 -15.70 -0.30 -4.34
C GLY A 112 -15.31 0.72 -5.40
N MET A 113 -14.43 1.69 -5.10
CA MET A 113 -13.97 2.62 -6.14
C MET A 113 -13.11 1.92 -7.19
N PRO A 114 -13.26 2.25 -8.49
CA PRO A 114 -12.38 1.74 -9.53
C PRO A 114 -10.96 2.28 -9.33
N LEU A 115 -9.97 1.55 -9.83
CA LEU A 115 -8.61 2.09 -9.90
C LEU A 115 -8.56 3.36 -10.75
N ALA A 116 -7.77 4.33 -10.30
CA ALA A 116 -7.50 5.57 -11.03
C ALA A 116 -6.55 5.37 -12.23
N ILE A 117 -5.97 4.18 -12.37
CA ILE A 117 -5.15 3.78 -13.52
C ILE A 117 -5.97 2.89 -14.46
N PRO A 118 -5.78 2.97 -15.80
CA PRO A 118 -6.47 2.09 -16.73
C PRO A 118 -6.19 0.61 -16.45
N ALA A 119 -7.24 -0.22 -16.38
CA ALA A 119 -7.12 -1.66 -16.13
C ALA A 119 -6.19 -2.37 -17.14
N ALA A 120 -6.12 -1.88 -18.38
CA ALA A 120 -5.21 -2.39 -19.42
C ALA A 120 -3.72 -2.26 -19.05
N LEU A 121 -3.37 -1.30 -18.18
CA LEU A 121 -2.02 -1.17 -17.66
C LEU A 121 -1.70 -2.23 -16.61
N TYR A 122 -2.67 -3.02 -16.17
CA TYR A 122 -2.47 -4.06 -15.16
C TYR A 122 -2.45 -5.46 -15.77
N ARG A 123 -1.26 -5.94 -16.12
CA ARG A 123 -1.09 -7.25 -16.78
C ARG A 123 -1.02 -8.44 -15.81
N LYS A 124 -0.99 -8.23 -14.48
CA LYS A 124 -0.69 -9.30 -13.50
C LYS A 124 -1.74 -9.48 -12.41
N ALA A 125 -2.98 -9.78 -12.84
CA ALA A 125 -4.11 -10.10 -11.97
C ALA A 125 -3.81 -11.23 -10.96
N LYS A 126 -2.90 -12.16 -11.27
CA LYS A 126 -2.53 -13.28 -10.38
C LYS A 126 -2.04 -12.82 -9.00
N TYR A 127 -1.27 -11.73 -8.94
CA TYR A 127 -0.70 -11.26 -7.67
C TYR A 127 -1.73 -10.51 -6.83
N LEU A 128 -2.60 -9.74 -7.48
CA LEU A 128 -3.75 -9.14 -6.79
C LEU A 128 -4.71 -10.19 -6.23
N LYS A 129 -4.91 -11.30 -6.96
CA LYS A 129 -5.74 -12.40 -6.48
C LYS A 129 -5.17 -13.02 -5.20
N ALA A 130 -3.86 -13.26 -5.16
CA ALA A 130 -3.19 -13.77 -3.96
C ALA A 130 -3.29 -12.77 -2.79
N HIS A 131 -3.01 -11.49 -3.06
CA HIS A 131 -3.11 -10.42 -2.06
C HIS A 131 -4.53 -10.29 -1.48
N LEU A 132 -5.56 -10.30 -2.34
CA LEU A 132 -6.95 -10.28 -1.92
C LEU A 132 -7.32 -11.52 -1.07
N GLY A 133 -6.81 -12.70 -1.43
CA GLY A 133 -7.01 -13.92 -0.63
C GLY A 133 -6.49 -13.74 0.80
N TRP A 134 -5.25 -13.27 0.95
CA TRP A 134 -4.68 -12.98 2.28
C TRP A 134 -5.46 -11.91 3.04
N ALA A 135 -5.91 -10.85 2.35
CA ALA A 135 -6.75 -9.83 2.96
C ALA A 135 -8.12 -10.34 3.41
N GLN A 136 -8.70 -11.31 2.71
CA GLN A 136 -9.95 -11.96 3.11
C GLN A 136 -9.74 -12.89 4.31
N ASP A 137 -8.63 -13.63 4.35
CA ASP A 137 -8.29 -14.52 5.46
C ASP A 137 -8.05 -13.73 6.76
N GLN A 138 -7.38 -12.58 6.69
CA GLN A 138 -7.20 -11.69 7.85
C GLN A 138 -8.54 -11.18 8.41
N ARG A 139 -9.53 -10.90 7.55
CA ARG A 139 -10.87 -10.47 7.98
C ARG A 139 -11.68 -11.56 8.66
N ARG A 140 -11.33 -12.84 8.49
CA ARG A 140 -11.97 -13.96 9.20
C ARG A 140 -11.39 -14.16 10.61
N LEU A 141 -10.25 -13.55 10.90
CA LEU A 141 -9.49 -13.69 12.15
C LEU A 141 -9.61 -12.45 13.07
N SER A 142 -10.29 -11.39 12.61
CA SER A 142 -10.53 -10.13 13.32
C SER A 142 -12.01 -9.94 13.63
#